data_AF-A0A8K0DX12-F1
#
_entry.id   AF-A0A8K0DX12-F1
#
_cell.length_a   1.000
_cell.length_b   1.000
_cell.length_c   1.000
_cell.angle_alpha   90.00
_cell.angle_beta   90.00
_cell.angle_gamma   90.00
#
_symmetry.space_group_name_H-M   'P 1'
#
loop_
_entity.id
_entity.type
_entity.pdbx_description
1 polymer ?
#
loop_
_entity_poly.entity_id
_entity_poly.type
_entity_poly.pdbx_seq_one_letter_code
_entity_poly.pdbx_strand_id
1 'polypeptide(L)'
;MAGRELDIETMNKALSSTQISEDDKDNEDGVQITCFSEAVNDVTLHFQIMRLAKQIYAWIGCNSAKFGHLYAAAPTKPNNAVSVSCVLGGASDNTGSAIARRLVLKTGLNVILACNIPKNTPMLEADAEKILVQKLISLGYTRQKPRGSSS
;
A
#
# COMPACT_ATOMS: atom_id res chain seq x y z
N MET A 1 8.18 -50.88 10.24
CA MET A 1 8.52 -49.44 10.28
C MET A 1 8.39 -48.92 8.86
N ALA A 2 7.31 -48.22 8.54
CA ALA A 2 7.10 -47.63 7.22
C ALA A 2 7.36 -46.12 7.34
N GLY A 3 8.43 -45.66 6.69
CA GLY A 3 8.77 -44.24 6.60
C GLY A 3 7.67 -43.50 5.85
N ARG A 4 7.22 -42.38 6.42
CA ARG A 4 6.26 -41.48 5.80
C ARG A 4 7.03 -40.57 4.86
N GLU A 5 7.06 -40.94 3.58
CA GLU A 5 7.49 -40.07 2.50
C GLU A 5 6.47 -38.93 2.40
N LEU A 6 6.91 -37.71 2.67
CA LEU A 6 6.05 -36.52 2.62
C LEU A 6 5.75 -36.21 1.16
N ASP A 7 4.50 -36.45 0.75
CA ASP A 7 4.02 -36.28 -0.62
C ASP A 7 4.24 -34.83 -1.11
N ILE A 8 5.25 -34.65 -1.95
CA ILE A 8 5.62 -33.39 -2.61
C ILE A 8 4.43 -32.82 -3.41
N GLU A 9 3.56 -33.69 -3.90
CA GLU A 9 2.34 -33.34 -4.62
C GLU A 9 1.32 -32.61 -3.74
N THR A 10 1.25 -32.95 -2.44
CA THR A 10 0.38 -32.25 -1.47
C THR A 10 0.90 -30.83 -1.19
N MET A 11 2.23 -30.64 -1.16
CA MET A 11 2.84 -29.31 -0.99
C MET A 11 2.65 -28.43 -2.23
N ASN A 12 2.80 -28.99 -3.44
CA ASN A 12 2.57 -28.25 -4.68
C ASN A 12 1.10 -27.83 -4.81
N LYS A 13 0.15 -28.68 -4.42
CA LYS A 13 -1.28 -28.34 -4.45
C LYS A 13 -1.65 -27.20 -3.49
N ALA A 14 -0.99 -27.13 -2.32
CA ALA A 14 -1.17 -26.01 -1.40
C ALA A 14 -0.59 -24.70 -1.96
N LEU A 15 0.56 -24.76 -2.64
CA LEU A 15 1.18 -23.60 -3.30
C LEU A 15 0.38 -23.12 -4.53
N SER A 16 -0.25 -24.02 -5.28
CA SER A 16 -1.12 -23.67 -6.40
C SER A 16 -2.44 -23.03 -5.97
N SER A 17 -2.89 -23.24 -4.73
CA SER A 17 -4.13 -22.64 -4.21
C SER A 17 -4.02 -21.14 -3.88
N THR A 18 -2.83 -20.55 -3.98
CA THR A 18 -2.59 -19.11 -3.77
C THR A 18 -2.44 -18.32 -5.09
N GLN A 19 -3.03 -18.81 -6.18
CA GLN A 19 -3.12 -18.04 -7.43
C GLN A 19 -4.04 -16.83 -7.24
N ILE A 20 -3.45 -15.71 -6.83
CA ILE A 20 -4.01 -14.38 -7.08
C ILE A 20 -3.85 -14.18 -8.59
N SER A 21 -4.99 -14.14 -9.29
CA SER A 21 -5.11 -14.04 -10.75
C SER A 21 -4.22 -12.95 -11.35
N GLU A 22 -3.28 -13.35 -12.20
CA GLU A 22 -2.67 -12.50 -13.23
C GLU A 22 -3.46 -12.70 -14.53
N ASP A 23 -4.36 -11.77 -14.84
CA ASP A 23 -4.71 -11.25 -16.18
C ASP A 23 -6.12 -10.65 -16.16
N ASP A 24 -6.18 -9.32 -16.26
CA ASP A 24 -7.35 -8.61 -16.78
C ASP A 24 -6.84 -7.33 -17.48
N LYS A 25 -6.20 -7.54 -18.63
CA LYS A 25 -6.06 -6.51 -19.66
C LYS A 25 -7.41 -6.41 -20.37
N ASP A 26 -8.32 -5.63 -19.79
CA ASP A 26 -9.45 -4.91 -20.42
C ASP A 26 -10.57 -4.64 -19.41
N ASN A 27 -10.30 -3.81 -18.40
CA ASN A 27 -11.35 -3.20 -17.59
C ASN A 27 -11.00 -1.73 -17.32
N GLU A 28 -11.34 -0.87 -18.28
CA GLU A 28 -11.16 0.58 -18.18
C GLU A 28 -12.14 1.25 -17.17
N ASP A 29 -12.98 0.46 -16.48
CA ASP A 29 -13.96 0.94 -15.49
C ASP A 29 -13.97 0.13 -14.16
N GLY A 30 -13.03 -0.80 -13.96
CA GLY A 30 -12.95 -1.65 -12.77
C GLY A 30 -11.97 -1.15 -11.69
N VAL A 31 -12.28 -1.41 -10.41
CA VAL A 31 -11.35 -1.18 -9.30
C VAL A 31 -10.16 -2.14 -9.43
N GLN A 32 -8.96 -1.61 -9.67
CA GLN A 32 -7.74 -2.43 -9.76
C GLN A 32 -7.17 -2.67 -8.35
N ILE A 33 -7.04 -3.93 -7.96
CA ILE A 33 -6.51 -4.33 -6.65
C ILE A 33 -5.14 -4.97 -6.83
N THR A 34 -4.15 -4.53 -6.06
CA THR A 34 -2.81 -5.12 -6.03
C THR A 34 -2.43 -5.47 -4.61
N CYS A 35 -2.12 -6.74 -4.35
CA CYS A 35 -1.68 -7.24 -3.06
C CYS A 35 -0.25 -7.77 -3.17
N PHE A 36 0.59 -7.49 -2.19
CA PHE A 36 1.96 -8.03 -2.13
C PHE A 36 2.49 -7.98 -0.70
N SER A 37 3.58 -8.71 -0.44
CA SER A 37 4.24 -8.74 0.87
C SER A 37 5.74 -8.63 0.72
N GLU A 38 6.41 -8.05 1.71
CA GLU A 38 7.86 -7.88 1.70
C GLU A 38 8.44 -8.10 3.10
N ALA A 39 9.54 -8.85 3.18
CA ALA A 39 10.24 -9.12 4.44
C ALA A 39 11.29 -8.03 4.70
N VAL A 40 11.19 -7.37 5.85
CA VAL A 40 12.07 -6.28 6.29
C VAL A 40 12.44 -6.51 7.75
N ASN A 41 13.74 -6.65 8.05
CA ASN A 41 14.25 -6.81 9.43
C ASN A 41 13.49 -7.86 10.26
N ASP A 42 13.36 -9.08 9.72
CA ASP A 42 12.64 -10.22 10.31
C ASP A 42 11.13 -10.02 10.55
N VAL A 43 10.57 -8.94 10.01
CA VAL A 43 9.14 -8.62 10.02
C VAL A 43 8.60 -8.75 8.59
N THR A 44 7.39 -9.31 8.45
CA THR A 44 6.71 -9.32 7.14
C THR A 44 5.71 -8.18 7.07
N LEU A 45 5.90 -7.30 6.09
CA LEU A 45 4.96 -6.24 5.76
C LEU A 45 4.02 -6.73 4.66
N HIS A 46 2.73 -6.48 4.84
CA HIS A 46 1.69 -6.80 3.86
C HIS A 46 1.10 -5.51 3.31
N PHE A 47 0.89 -5.47 2.00
CA PHE A 47 0.40 -4.31 1.30
C PHE A 47 -0.80 -4.67 0.45
N GLN A 48 -1.78 -3.78 0.42
CA GLN A 48 -2.90 -3.83 -0.51
C GLN A 48 -3.16 -2.43 -1.05
N ILE A 49 -3.25 -2.32 -2.36
CA ILE A 49 -3.51 -1.06 -3.08
C ILE A 49 -4.79 -1.26 -3.88
N MET A 50 -5.75 -0.35 -3.76
CA MET A 50 -6.90 -0.28 -4.64
C MET A 50 -6.87 1.04 -5.41
N ARG A 51 -6.95 0.96 -6.73
CA ARG A 51 -7.07 2.11 -7.62
C ARG A 51 -8.53 2.45 -7.84
N LEU A 52 -8.87 3.70 -7.57
CA LEU A 52 -10.13 4.32 -7.95
C LEU A 52 -9.85 5.49 -8.92
N ALA A 53 -10.88 6.00 -9.59
CA ALA A 53 -10.72 6.99 -10.67
C ALA A 53 -9.92 8.25 -10.29
N LYS A 54 -10.04 8.74 -9.06
CA LYS A 54 -9.35 9.95 -8.55
C LYS A 54 -8.78 9.78 -7.14
N GLN A 55 -8.68 8.53 -6.68
CA GLN A 55 -8.31 8.20 -5.32
C GLN A 55 -7.55 6.88 -5.28
N ILE A 56 -6.63 6.76 -4.33
CA ILE A 56 -5.95 5.52 -4.03
C ILE A 56 -6.32 5.12 -2.61
N TYR A 57 -6.71 3.87 -2.44
CA TYR A 57 -6.69 3.23 -1.13
C TYR A 57 -5.41 2.41 -1.00
N ALA A 58 -4.71 2.56 0.12
CA ALA A 58 -3.55 1.75 0.45
C ALA A 58 -3.71 1.22 1.88
N TRP A 59 -3.34 -0.04 2.09
CA TRP A 59 -3.29 -0.68 3.39
C TRP A 59 -1.89 -1.24 3.63
N ILE A 60 -1.37 -1.03 4.85
CA ILE A 60 -0.09 -1.56 5.33
C ILE A 60 -0.35 -2.35 6.61
N GLY A 61 -0.15 -3.65 6.54
CA GLY A 61 -0.13 -4.57 7.68
C GLY A 61 1.29 -4.97 8.06
N CYS A 62 1.48 -5.37 9.32
CA CYS A 62 2.76 -5.80 9.87
C CYS A 62 2.57 -7.08 10.68
N ASN A 63 3.18 -8.19 10.26
CA ASN A 63 3.12 -9.57 10.81
C ASN A 63 1.73 -10.22 10.91
N SER A 64 0.72 -9.45 11.31
CA SER A 64 -0.68 -9.85 11.39
C SER A 64 -1.48 -8.88 10.53
N ALA A 65 -2.43 -9.40 9.74
CA ALA A 65 -3.32 -8.61 8.89
C ALA A 65 -4.40 -7.87 9.73
N LYS A 66 -3.96 -7.10 10.72
CA LYS A 66 -4.82 -6.27 11.54
C LYS A 66 -5.12 -4.96 10.82
N PHE A 67 -6.38 -4.55 10.92
CA PHE A 67 -6.78 -3.22 10.51
C PHE A 67 -6.23 -2.21 11.52
N GLY A 68 -5.50 -1.22 11.03
CA GLY A 68 -4.84 -0.20 11.84
C GLY A 68 -5.60 1.12 11.85
N HIS A 69 -4.86 2.20 12.08
CA HIS A 69 -5.37 3.56 11.96
C HIS A 69 -5.63 3.89 10.48
N LEU A 70 -6.74 4.58 10.20
CA LEU A 70 -7.17 4.98 8.86
C LEU A 70 -7.05 6.48 8.70
N TYR A 71 -6.35 6.91 7.65
CA TYR A 71 -6.09 8.30 7.33
C TYR A 71 -6.67 8.65 5.98
N ALA A 72 -7.32 9.81 5.90
CA ALA A 72 -7.73 10.43 4.64
C ALA A 72 -6.85 11.65 4.39
N ALA A 73 -6.17 11.67 3.25
CA ALA A 73 -5.32 12.78 2.83
C ALA A 73 -5.71 13.27 1.43
N ALA A 74 -5.76 14.58 1.25
CA ALA A 74 -6.13 15.20 -0.02
C ALA A 74 -5.34 16.50 -0.27
N PRO A 75 -5.01 16.81 -1.53
CA PRO A 75 -4.44 18.10 -1.89
C PRO A 75 -5.51 19.19 -1.80
N THR A 76 -5.17 20.33 -1.22
CA THR A 76 -6.04 21.49 -1.07
C THR A 76 -5.52 22.67 -1.87
N LYS A 77 -6.43 23.31 -2.61
CA LYS A 77 -6.17 24.56 -3.36
C LYS A 77 -6.40 25.76 -2.42
N PRO A 78 -5.76 26.93 -2.67
CA PRO A 78 -4.89 27.25 -3.80
C PRO A 78 -3.41 26.87 -3.61
N ASN A 79 -2.93 26.66 -2.38
CA ASN A 79 -1.49 26.52 -2.09
C ASN A 79 -0.92 25.10 -2.28
N ASN A 80 -1.68 24.19 -2.90
CA ASN A 80 -1.33 22.77 -3.05
C ASN A 80 -0.87 22.12 -1.72
N ALA A 81 -1.41 22.60 -0.60
CA ALA A 81 -1.17 22.05 0.71
C ALA A 81 -1.85 20.68 0.81
N VAL A 82 -1.43 19.83 1.74
CA VAL A 82 -2.10 18.55 1.97
C VAL A 82 -2.75 18.57 3.33
N SER A 83 -4.07 18.37 3.33
CA SER A 83 -4.87 18.14 4.52
C SER A 83 -4.94 16.65 4.80
N VAL A 84 -4.76 16.27 6.06
CA VAL A 84 -4.82 14.88 6.52
C VAL A 84 -5.75 14.81 7.72
N SER A 85 -6.63 13.81 7.74
CA SER A 85 -7.52 13.53 8.85
C SER A 85 -7.40 12.06 9.24
N CYS A 86 -7.41 11.76 10.54
CA CYS A 86 -7.56 10.40 11.04
C CYS A 86 -9.06 10.08 11.05
N VAL A 87 -9.48 9.15 10.21
CA VAL A 87 -10.89 8.72 10.07
C VAL A 87 -11.22 7.65 11.11
N LEU A 88 -10.28 6.74 11.37
CA LEU A 88 -10.48 5.63 12.29
C LEU A 88 -9.23 5.38 13.11
N GLY A 89 -9.42 5.26 14.42
CA GLY A 89 -8.36 5.11 15.40
C GLY A 89 -8.05 6.44 16.11
N GLY A 90 -8.02 6.40 17.43
CA GLY A 90 -8.06 7.58 18.31
C GLY A 90 -6.89 8.55 18.18
N ALA A 91 -5.94 8.50 19.13
CA ALA A 91 -4.80 9.41 19.16
C ALA A 91 -4.05 9.36 17.82
N SER A 92 -4.02 10.46 17.07
CA SER A 92 -3.47 10.49 15.73
C SER A 92 -1.98 10.15 15.75
N ASP A 93 -1.64 9.02 15.17
CA ASP A 93 -0.24 8.68 14.94
C ASP A 93 0.33 9.69 13.95
N ASN A 94 1.36 10.41 14.37
CA ASN A 94 2.10 11.34 13.52
C ASN A 94 2.76 10.59 12.34
N THR A 95 3.12 9.31 12.50
CA THR A 95 3.67 8.48 11.40
C THR A 95 2.67 8.29 10.27
N GLY A 96 1.52 7.66 10.54
CA GLY A 96 0.55 7.30 9.49
C GLY A 96 0.01 8.53 8.76
N SER A 97 -0.25 9.60 9.51
CA SER A 97 -0.65 10.89 8.93
C SER A 97 0.45 11.51 8.05
N ALA A 98 1.73 11.40 8.44
CA ALA A 98 2.84 11.90 7.63
C ALA A 98 3.07 11.07 6.36
N ILE A 99 2.94 9.74 6.42
CA ILE A 99 3.00 8.87 5.24
C ILE A 99 1.88 9.23 4.26
N ALA A 100 0.63 9.31 4.74
CA ALA A 100 -0.51 9.70 3.91
C ALA A 100 -0.27 11.06 3.23
N ARG A 101 0.28 12.03 3.97
CA ARG A 101 0.65 13.34 3.44
C ARG A 101 1.66 13.24 2.29
N ARG A 102 2.73 12.49 2.49
CA ARG A 102 3.81 12.33 1.49
C ARG A 102 3.33 11.57 0.26
N LEU A 103 2.44 10.60 0.43
CA LEU A 103 1.80 9.90 -0.69
C LEU A 103 0.98 10.85 -1.57
N VAL A 104 0.17 11.75 -0.97
CA VAL A 104 -0.57 12.76 -1.74
C VAL A 104 0.38 13.69 -2.49
N LEU A 105 1.47 14.15 -1.85
CA LEU A 105 2.45 15.02 -2.51
C LEU A 105 3.15 14.34 -3.70
N LYS A 106 3.40 13.02 -3.61
CA LYS A 106 4.06 12.24 -4.67
C LYS A 106 3.12 11.85 -5.81
N THR A 107 1.88 11.49 -5.48
CA THR A 107 0.88 11.00 -6.46
C THR A 107 0.04 12.13 -7.05
N GLY A 108 -0.19 13.21 -6.29
CA GLY A 108 -1.16 14.25 -6.63
C GLY A 108 -2.62 13.80 -6.50
N LEU A 109 -2.88 12.64 -5.91
CA LEU A 109 -4.21 12.03 -5.79
C LEU A 109 -4.70 12.07 -4.34
N ASN A 110 -6.02 11.90 -4.15
CA ASN A 110 -6.58 11.66 -2.83
C ASN A 110 -6.12 10.28 -2.34
N VAL A 111 -5.66 10.18 -1.10
CA VAL A 111 -5.15 8.92 -0.53
C VAL A 111 -5.95 8.58 0.72
N ILE A 112 -6.45 7.35 0.77
CA ILE A 112 -6.91 6.71 2.00
C ILE A 112 -5.86 5.69 2.39
N LEU A 113 -5.22 5.87 3.55
CA LEU A 113 -4.17 4.99 4.04
C LEU A 113 -4.63 4.33 5.34
N ALA A 114 -4.70 3.00 5.34
CA ALA A 114 -4.78 2.23 6.57
C ALA A 114 -3.37 1.74 6.92
N CYS A 115 -2.87 2.01 8.12
CA CYS A 115 -1.57 1.51 8.54
C CYS A 115 -1.58 0.95 9.96
N ASN A 116 -1.01 -0.24 10.12
CA ASN A 116 -0.79 -0.90 11.39
C ASN A 116 0.71 -1.25 11.53
N ILE A 117 1.55 -0.23 11.75
CA ILE A 117 3.00 -0.40 11.98
C ILE A 117 3.30 -0.10 13.46
N PRO A 118 4.13 -0.89 14.14
CA PRO A 118 4.55 -0.61 15.51
C PRO A 118 5.25 0.75 15.66
N LYS A 119 4.79 1.59 16.61
CA LYS A 119 5.24 2.98 16.80
C LYS A 119 6.68 3.15 17.32
N ASN A 120 7.38 2.05 17.62
CA ASN A 120 8.72 2.07 18.21
C ASN A 120 9.83 1.69 17.20
N THR A 121 9.50 1.58 15.92
CA THR A 121 10.43 1.14 14.87
C THR A 121 10.44 2.11 13.69
N PRO A 122 11.02 3.32 13.84
CA PRO A 122 10.99 4.36 12.80
C PRO A 122 11.64 3.91 11.48
N MET A 123 12.61 2.99 11.53
CA MET A 123 13.22 2.42 10.33
C MET A 123 12.22 1.57 9.53
N LEU A 124 11.40 0.76 10.22
CA LEU A 124 10.37 -0.07 9.59
C LEU A 124 9.29 0.79 8.93
N GLU A 125 8.92 1.91 9.56
CA GLU A 125 7.97 2.87 8.99
C GLU A 125 8.49 3.49 7.68
N ALA A 126 9.78 3.88 7.67
CA ALA A 126 10.44 4.43 6.50
C ALA A 126 10.56 3.41 5.37
N ASP A 127 10.90 2.15 5.70
CA ASP A 127 10.99 1.07 4.74
C ASP A 127 9.61 0.74 4.15
N ALA A 128 8.56 0.65 4.98
CA ALA A 128 7.19 0.42 4.53
C ALA A 128 6.71 1.51 3.57
N GLU A 129 6.98 2.79 3.88
CA GLU A 129 6.67 3.89 2.97
C GLU A 129 7.45 3.78 1.66
N LYS A 130 8.76 3.50 1.74
CA LYS A 130 9.62 3.38 0.56
C LYS A 130 9.10 2.30 -0.38
N ILE A 131 8.80 1.12 0.15
CA ILE A 131 8.26 -0.03 -0.59
C ILE A 131 6.94 0.35 -1.26
N LEU A 132 5.99 0.93 -0.52
CA LEU A 132 4.71 1.36 -1.06
C LEU A 132 4.87 2.40 -2.16
N VAL A 133 5.74 3.39 -1.97
CA VAL A 133 6.02 4.43 -2.99
C VAL A 133 6.64 3.82 -4.24
N GLN A 134 7.60 2.91 -4.11
CA GLN A 134 8.20 2.22 -5.26
C GLN A 134 7.16 1.41 -6.03
N LYS A 135 6.28 0.69 -5.32
CA LYS A 135 5.19 -0.02 -5.98
C LYS A 135 4.23 0.93 -6.69
N LEU A 136 3.85 2.04 -6.06
CA LEU A 136 3.00 3.05 -6.70
C LEU A 136 3.63 3.67 -7.96
N ILE A 137 4.96 3.89 -7.96
CA ILE A 137 5.70 4.32 -9.15
C ILE A 137 5.64 3.25 -10.24
N SER A 138 5.91 1.98 -9.91
CA SER A 138 5.89 0.88 -10.88
C SER A 138 4.52 0.67 -11.53
N LEU A 139 3.45 0.97 -10.81
CA LEU A 139 2.07 0.91 -11.29
C LEU A 139 1.63 2.19 -12.04
N GLY A 140 2.50 3.20 -12.13
CA GLY A 140 2.24 4.43 -12.89
C GLY A 140 1.42 5.49 -12.15
N TYR A 141 1.30 5.42 -10.82
CA TYR A 141 0.46 6.35 -10.03
C TYR A 141 1.14 7.67 -9.65
N THR A 142 2.41 7.86 -10.00
CA THR A 142 3.09 9.12 -9.72
C THR A 142 2.75 10.18 -10.75
N ARG A 143 2.49 11.40 -10.27
CA ARG A 143 2.27 12.56 -11.12
C ARG A 143 3.47 12.73 -12.06
N GLN A 144 3.25 12.58 -13.37
CA GLN A 144 4.22 13.08 -14.34
C GLN A 144 4.37 14.57 -14.09
N LYS A 145 5.59 15.03 -13.77
CA LYS A 145 5.88 16.46 -13.67
C LYS A 145 5.46 17.06 -15.02
N PRO A 146 4.49 18.00 -15.06
CA PRO A 146 4.16 18.64 -16.33
C PRO A 146 5.47 19.25 -16.84
N ARG A 147 5.95 18.75 -17.98
CA ARG A 147 7.02 19.41 -18.72
C ARG A 147 6.51 20.81 -18.96
N GLY A 148 7.15 21.80 -18.34
CA GLY A 148 6.79 23.18 -18.56
C GLY A 148 6.88 23.44 -20.05
N SER A 149 5.72 23.61 -20.69
CA SER A 149 5.64 24.27 -21.98
C SER A 149 6.06 25.72 -21.70
N SER A 150 7.35 25.98 -21.91
CA SER A 150 7.88 27.32 -22.06
C SER A 150 7.22 27.94 -23.29
N SER A 151 6.18 28.73 -23.07
CA SER A 151 5.72 29.77 -24.01
C SER A 151 6.58 31.00 -23.83
#